data_AF-A0A6B2E430-F1
#
_entry.id   AF-A0A6B2E430-F1
#
_cell.length_a   1.000
_cell.length_b   1.000
_cell.length_c   1.000
_cell.angle_alpha   90.00
_cell.angle_beta   90.00
_cell.angle_gamma   90.00
#
_symmetry.space_group_name_H-M   'P 1'
#
loop_
_entity.id
_entity.type
_entity.pdbx_description
1 polymer ?
#
loop_
_entity_poly.entity_id
_entity_poly.type
_entity_poly.pdbx_seq_one_letter_code
_entity_poly.pdbx_strand_id
1 'polypeptide(L)'
;MPFQRFVETGRVAKCSHGPLKGKLVAIVDCIDPNRVLIDGPCTGVARQAYRLNNLHLTKFVLRFPYCAPTKTIRKAWTDADVGAKWAATTWAKKAKAQEKRSNLNDFDRFKLRVAKRSRNRMLTVQFRKMKRYASIDGTLYGKKSVRKPKLWKDQLAKRKVKKSGVKTAAAAE
;
A
#
# COMPACT_ATOMS: atom_id res chain seq x y z
N MET A 1 -23.30 4.39 -12.92
CA MET A 1 -22.45 3.90 -14.03
C MET A 1 -21.16 3.30 -13.47
N PRO A 2 -20.66 2.16 -13.99
CA PRO A 2 -19.52 1.43 -13.43
C PRO A 2 -18.14 2.08 -13.71
N PHE A 3 -18.03 2.93 -14.73
CA PHE A 3 -16.77 3.62 -15.07
C PHE A 3 -16.62 4.94 -14.30
N GLN A 4 -15.43 5.22 -13.77
CA GLN A 4 -15.19 6.34 -12.84
C GLN A 4 -14.10 7.33 -13.29
N ARG A 5 -13.30 6.97 -14.31
CA ARG A 5 -12.09 7.74 -14.69
C ARG A 5 -12.22 8.28 -16.10
N PHE A 6 -13.05 9.29 -16.26
CA PHE A 6 -13.33 9.92 -17.54
C PHE A 6 -12.22 10.89 -17.95
N VAL A 7 -12.00 11.02 -19.25
CA VAL A 7 -11.22 12.16 -19.76
C VAL A 7 -12.10 13.39 -19.61
N GLU A 8 -11.73 14.28 -18.72
CA GLU A 8 -12.48 15.50 -18.42
C GLU A 8 -11.54 16.60 -17.92
N THR A 9 -12.00 17.83 -18.05
CA THR A 9 -11.30 19.00 -17.54
C THR A 9 -11.06 18.89 -16.05
N GLY A 10 -9.82 19.16 -15.65
CA GLY A 10 -9.38 19.12 -14.27
C GLY A 10 -8.98 17.74 -13.76
N ARG A 11 -9.18 16.67 -14.52
CA ARG A 11 -8.68 15.36 -14.10
C ARG A 11 -7.15 15.34 -14.09
N VAL A 12 -6.61 14.83 -12.99
CA VAL A 12 -5.17 14.62 -12.84
C VAL A 12 -4.79 13.29 -13.47
N ALA A 13 -3.76 13.33 -14.30
CA ALA A 13 -3.17 12.17 -14.95
C ALA A 13 -1.68 12.07 -14.62
N LYS A 14 -1.16 10.85 -14.69
CA LYS A 14 0.27 10.56 -14.62
C LYS A 14 0.78 10.26 -16.02
N CYS A 15 1.86 10.90 -16.44
CA CYS A 15 2.55 10.57 -17.69
C CYS A 15 3.26 9.21 -17.54
N SER A 16 2.95 8.28 -18.45
CA SER A 16 3.48 6.92 -18.44
C SER A 16 4.75 6.77 -19.27
N HIS A 17 4.76 7.41 -20.45
CA HIS A 17 5.83 7.31 -21.44
C HIS A 17 6.37 8.70 -21.82
N GLY A 18 7.48 8.71 -22.56
CA GLY A 18 8.09 9.95 -23.06
C GLY A 18 8.92 10.72 -22.02
N PRO A 19 9.35 11.95 -22.36
CA PRO A 19 10.29 12.74 -21.54
C PRO A 19 9.68 13.19 -20.20
N LEU A 20 8.35 13.19 -20.09
CA LEU A 20 7.62 13.60 -18.90
C LEU A 20 7.24 12.42 -17.99
N LYS A 21 7.80 11.23 -18.24
CA LYS A 21 7.47 10.01 -17.51
C LYS A 21 7.55 10.20 -16.00
N GLY A 22 6.50 9.77 -15.30
CA GLY A 22 6.41 9.84 -13.84
C GLY A 22 5.86 11.16 -13.29
N LYS A 23 5.81 12.23 -14.10
CA LYS A 23 5.23 13.51 -13.69
C LYS A 23 3.71 13.45 -13.66
N LEU A 24 3.11 14.24 -12.78
CA LEU A 24 1.67 14.46 -12.72
C LEU A 24 1.29 15.72 -13.52
N VAL A 25 0.14 15.67 -14.16
CA VAL A 25 -0.40 16.75 -14.98
C VAL A 25 -1.91 16.83 -14.80
N ALA A 26 -2.50 18.01 -14.94
CA ALA A 26 -3.95 18.20 -15.07
C ALA A 26 -4.32 18.26 -16.55
N ILE A 27 -5.45 17.66 -16.92
CA ILE A 27 -6.07 17.89 -18.22
C ILE A 27 -6.79 19.23 -18.16
N VAL A 28 -6.47 20.13 -19.08
CA VAL A 28 -7.08 21.46 -19.17
C VAL A 28 -8.23 21.46 -20.18
N ASP A 29 -8.01 20.76 -21.28
CA ASP A 29 -8.90 20.73 -22.42
C ASP A 29 -8.72 19.41 -23.20
N CYS A 30 -9.79 18.94 -23.83
CA CYS A 30 -9.80 17.84 -24.80
C CYS A 30 -9.77 18.42 -26.21
N ILE A 31 -8.63 18.29 -26.88
CA ILE A 31 -8.44 18.84 -28.22
C ILE A 31 -9.16 17.95 -29.23
N ASP A 32 -8.79 16.67 -29.22
CA ASP A 32 -9.31 15.65 -30.12
C ASP A 32 -9.49 14.34 -29.34
N PRO A 33 -10.16 13.30 -29.88
CA PRO A 33 -10.33 12.00 -29.22
C PRO A 33 -9.03 11.34 -28.76
N ASN A 34 -7.90 11.68 -29.39
CA ASN A 34 -6.58 11.12 -29.11
C ASN A 34 -5.66 12.06 -28.31
N ARG A 35 -6.01 13.35 -28.18
CA ARG A 35 -5.11 14.40 -27.67
C ARG A 35 -5.81 15.31 -26.68
N VAL A 36 -5.10 15.64 -25.62
CA VAL A 36 -5.52 16.58 -24.58
C VAL A 36 -4.48 17.67 -24.40
N LEU A 37 -4.95 18.85 -24.00
CA LEU A 37 -4.10 19.90 -23.48
C LEU A 37 -3.80 19.62 -22.02
N ILE A 38 -2.53 19.49 -21.67
CA ILE A 38 -2.08 19.22 -20.30
C ILE A 38 -1.34 20.42 -19.72
N ASP A 39 -1.38 20.54 -18.40
CA ASP A 39 -0.61 21.53 -17.64
C ASP A 39 -0.17 20.95 -16.29
N GLY A 40 1.07 21.17 -15.89
CA GLY A 40 1.64 20.67 -14.63
C GLY A 40 2.48 21.72 -13.91
N PRO A 41 1.87 22.80 -13.40
CA PRO A 41 2.59 23.94 -12.83
C PRO A 41 3.48 23.60 -11.63
N CYS A 42 3.08 22.62 -10.81
CA CYS A 42 3.81 22.18 -9.63
C CYS A 42 4.86 21.09 -9.94
N THR A 43 4.73 20.38 -11.06
CA THR A 43 5.61 19.28 -11.47
C THR A 43 6.64 19.69 -12.52
N GLY A 44 6.64 20.97 -12.91
CA GLY A 44 7.53 21.51 -13.94
C GLY A 44 7.22 20.94 -15.32
N VAL A 45 5.94 20.72 -15.62
CA VAL A 45 5.48 20.40 -16.98
C VAL A 45 4.82 21.65 -17.54
N ALA A 46 5.39 22.17 -18.63
CA ALA A 46 4.82 23.28 -19.36
C ALA A 46 3.51 22.87 -20.05
N ARG A 47 2.66 23.86 -20.33
CA ARG A 47 1.42 23.65 -21.06
C ARG A 47 1.71 23.18 -22.48
N GLN A 48 1.17 22.03 -22.86
CA GLN A 48 1.37 21.46 -24.19
C GLN A 48 0.27 20.46 -24.56
N ALA A 49 0.11 20.18 -25.85
CA ALA A 49 -0.72 19.08 -26.33
C ALA A 49 -0.03 17.74 -26.04
N TYR A 50 -0.80 16.73 -25.64
CA TYR A 50 -0.28 15.42 -25.30
C TYR A 50 -1.25 14.30 -25.69
N ARG A 51 -0.71 13.15 -26.09
CA ARG A 51 -1.52 12.00 -26.47
C ARG A 51 -2.12 11.31 -25.25
N LEU A 52 -3.41 10.98 -25.31
CA LEU A 52 -4.13 10.30 -24.23
C LEU A 52 -3.55 8.93 -23.90
N ASN A 53 -3.06 8.19 -24.89
CA ASN A 53 -2.43 6.88 -24.68
C ASN A 53 -1.18 6.93 -23.79
N ASN A 54 -0.52 8.08 -23.70
CA ASN A 54 0.65 8.27 -22.84
C ASN A 54 0.27 8.68 -21.41
N LEU A 55 -1.01 8.83 -21.11
CA LEU A 55 -1.53 9.26 -19.81
C LEU A 55 -2.25 8.12 -19.10
N HIS A 56 -1.99 8.00 -17.81
CA HIS A 56 -2.80 7.19 -16.91
C HIS A 56 -3.66 8.10 -16.04
N LEU A 57 -4.97 8.06 -16.28
CA LEU A 57 -5.95 8.84 -15.54
C LEU A 57 -6.01 8.37 -14.08
N THR A 58 -5.95 9.33 -13.16
CA THR A 58 -6.06 9.07 -11.73
C THR A 58 -7.49 9.36 -11.25
N LYS A 59 -7.74 9.07 -9.97
CA LYS A 59 -9.02 9.37 -9.31
C LYS A 59 -9.16 10.85 -8.91
N PHE A 60 -8.10 11.64 -8.99
CA PHE A 60 -8.12 13.03 -8.55
C PHE A 60 -8.67 13.91 -9.65
N VAL A 61 -9.59 14.80 -9.28
CA VAL A 61 -10.21 15.78 -10.17
C VAL A 61 -10.12 17.13 -9.48
N LEU A 62 -9.59 18.10 -10.19
CA LEU A 62 -9.54 19.50 -9.79
C LEU A 62 -10.72 20.23 -10.43
N ARG A 63 -11.32 21.16 -9.71
CA ARG A 63 -12.42 21.97 -10.26
C ARG A 63 -11.87 23.32 -10.69
N PHE A 64 -11.81 23.55 -12.00
CA PHE A 64 -11.44 24.84 -12.59
C PHE A 64 -12.17 25.02 -13.94
N PRO A 65 -12.33 26.25 -14.43
CA PRO A 65 -13.04 26.50 -15.67
C PRO A 65 -12.32 25.91 -16.88
N TYR A 66 -13.08 25.55 -17.92
CA TYR A 66 -12.52 25.12 -19.20
C TYR A 66 -11.51 26.14 -19.74
N CYS A 67 -10.39 25.67 -20.28
CA CYS A 67 -9.28 26.54 -20.75
C CYS A 67 -8.70 27.50 -19.69
N ALA A 68 -8.74 27.14 -18.40
CA ALA A 68 -8.13 27.94 -17.33
C ALA A 68 -6.64 28.26 -17.58
N PRO A 69 -6.14 29.46 -17.22
CA PRO A 69 -4.72 29.78 -17.29
C PRO A 69 -3.91 29.05 -16.21
N THR A 70 -2.61 28.89 -16.43
CA THR A 70 -1.70 28.13 -15.54
C THR A 70 -1.71 28.65 -14.10
N LYS A 71 -1.92 29.96 -13.90
CA LYS A 71 -2.06 30.57 -12.57
C LYS A 71 -3.25 30.01 -11.79
N THR A 72 -4.40 29.84 -12.45
CA THR A 72 -5.61 29.29 -11.82
C THR A 72 -5.44 27.81 -11.52
N ILE A 73 -4.83 27.06 -12.43
CA ILE A 73 -4.54 25.62 -12.22
C ILE A 73 -3.57 25.44 -11.06
N ARG A 74 -2.54 26.28 -10.95
CA ARG A 74 -1.58 26.25 -9.83
C ARG A 74 -2.30 26.43 -8.50
N LYS A 75 -3.21 27.41 -8.41
CA LYS A 75 -4.03 27.65 -7.21
C LYS A 75 -4.91 26.43 -6.88
N ALA A 76 -5.68 25.94 -7.85
CA ALA A 76 -6.53 24.77 -7.65
C ALA A 76 -5.73 23.52 -7.23
N TRP A 77 -4.51 23.36 -7.76
CA TRP A 77 -3.62 22.26 -7.43
C TRP A 77 -3.11 22.33 -5.98
N THR A 78 -2.75 23.54 -5.52
CA THR A 78 -2.32 23.77 -4.13
C THR A 78 -3.48 23.64 -3.15
N ASP A 79 -4.64 24.22 -3.48
CA ASP A 79 -5.82 24.21 -2.61
C ASP A 79 -6.34 22.78 -2.40
N ALA A 80 -6.28 21.96 -3.44
CA ALA A 80 -6.67 20.56 -3.37
C ALA A 80 -5.58 19.65 -2.77
N ASP A 81 -4.38 20.16 -2.47
CA ASP A 81 -3.22 19.42 -1.97
C ASP A 81 -2.99 18.08 -2.70
N VAL A 82 -2.99 18.14 -4.03
CA VAL A 82 -2.84 16.94 -4.88
C VAL A 82 -1.49 16.27 -4.64
N GLY A 83 -0.46 17.06 -4.32
CA GLY A 83 0.89 16.57 -4.06
C GLY A 83 0.94 15.60 -2.87
N ALA A 84 0.42 16.00 -1.70
CA ALA A 84 0.42 15.11 -0.54
C ALA A 84 -0.54 13.93 -0.73
N LYS A 85 -1.73 14.18 -1.30
CA LYS A 85 -2.70 13.12 -1.62
C LYS A 85 -2.11 12.07 -2.56
N TRP A 86 -1.36 12.50 -3.58
CA TRP A 86 -0.63 11.60 -4.46
C TRP A 86 0.43 10.81 -3.71
N ALA A 87 1.26 11.46 -2.90
CA ALA A 87 2.32 10.81 -2.13
C ALA A 87 1.79 9.73 -1.17
N ALA A 88 0.57 9.90 -0.65
CA ALA A 88 -0.09 8.92 0.19
C ALA A 88 -0.53 7.66 -0.57
N THR A 89 -0.78 7.75 -1.89
CA THR A 89 -1.26 6.63 -2.70
C THR A 89 -0.27 5.48 -2.77
N THR A 90 -0.81 4.26 -2.91
CA THR A 90 0.00 3.06 -3.13
C THR A 90 0.79 3.12 -4.43
N TRP A 91 0.28 3.80 -5.45
CA TRP A 91 0.97 4.01 -6.72
C TRP A 91 2.25 4.84 -6.55
N ALA A 92 2.16 5.99 -5.86
CA ALA A 92 3.32 6.81 -5.59
C ALA A 92 4.34 6.08 -4.69
N LYS A 93 3.86 5.39 -3.65
CA LYS A 93 4.73 4.59 -2.75
C LYS A 93 5.47 3.48 -3.52
N LYS A 94 4.79 2.79 -4.44
CA LYS A 94 5.42 1.77 -5.31
C LYS A 94 6.45 2.38 -6.25
N ALA A 95 6.14 3.51 -6.88
CA ALA A 95 7.08 4.20 -7.77
C ALA A 95 8.35 4.61 -7.02
N LYS A 96 8.22 5.26 -5.85
CA LYS A 96 9.36 5.60 -4.98
C LYS A 96 10.15 4.37 -4.53
N ALA A 97 9.48 3.26 -4.22
CA ALA A 97 10.14 2.02 -3.85
C ALA A 97 10.93 1.39 -5.01
N GLN A 98 10.43 1.53 -6.25
CA GLN A 98 11.13 1.07 -7.46
C GLN A 98 12.39 1.91 -7.72
N GLU A 99 12.28 3.23 -7.62
CA GLU A 99 13.42 4.16 -7.74
C GLU A 99 14.47 3.89 -6.67
N LYS A 100 14.05 3.71 -5.41
CA LYS A 100 15.00 3.32 -4.34
C LYS A 100 15.69 1.99 -4.66
N ARG A 101 14.98 1.03 -5.26
CA ARG A 101 15.53 -0.29 -5.60
C ARG A 101 16.53 -0.24 -6.75
N SER A 102 16.32 0.61 -7.76
CA SER A 102 17.30 0.80 -8.84
C SER A 102 18.60 1.40 -8.30
N ASN A 103 18.50 2.24 -7.26
CA ASN A 103 19.64 2.98 -6.72
C ASN A 103 20.36 2.25 -5.56
N LEU A 104 19.97 1.02 -5.21
CA LEU A 104 20.63 0.29 -4.12
C LEU A 104 22.04 -0.15 -4.50
N ASN A 105 22.99 0.19 -3.63
CA ASN A 105 24.33 -0.39 -3.64
C ASN A 105 24.31 -1.84 -3.13
N ASP A 106 25.35 -2.63 -3.43
CA ASP A 106 25.41 -4.06 -3.11
C ASP A 106 25.23 -4.35 -1.61
N PHE A 107 25.88 -3.55 -0.75
CA PHE A 107 25.74 -3.67 0.69
C PHE A 107 24.29 -3.44 1.16
N ASP A 108 23.55 -2.53 0.54
CA ASP A 108 22.14 -2.30 0.88
C ASP A 108 21.23 -3.42 0.35
N ARG A 109 21.59 -4.06 -0.76
CA ARG A 109 20.93 -5.30 -1.23
C ARG A 109 21.15 -6.44 -0.24
N PHE A 110 22.35 -6.57 0.33
CA PHE A 110 22.64 -7.53 1.40
C PHE A 110 21.75 -7.26 2.63
N LYS A 111 21.70 -6.02 3.14
CA LYS A 111 20.82 -5.64 4.26
C LYS A 111 19.35 -5.98 3.98
N LEU A 112 18.85 -5.63 2.79
CA LEU A 112 17.48 -5.91 2.37
C LEU A 112 17.20 -7.42 2.34
N ARG A 113 18.15 -8.24 1.85
CA ARG A 113 18.05 -9.70 1.84
C ARG A 113 17.94 -10.27 3.25
N VAL A 114 18.79 -9.82 4.16
CA VAL A 114 18.79 -10.26 5.58
C VAL A 114 17.48 -9.86 6.27
N ALA A 115 17.02 -8.61 6.08
CA ALA A 115 15.75 -8.13 6.62
C ALA A 115 14.55 -8.95 6.11
N LYS A 116 14.52 -9.27 4.80
CA LYS A 116 13.50 -10.16 4.22
C LYS A 116 13.53 -11.56 4.83
N ARG A 117 14.71 -12.14 5.04
CA ARG A 117 14.85 -13.47 5.67
C ARG A 117 14.28 -13.48 7.08
N SER A 118 14.61 -12.46 7.89
CA SER A 118 14.07 -12.30 9.25
C SER A 118 12.55 -12.19 9.25
N ARG A 119 11.99 -11.33 8.40
CA ARG A 119 10.53 -11.18 8.21
C ARG A 119 9.86 -12.51 7.83
N ASN A 120 10.40 -13.21 6.84
CA ASN A 120 9.83 -14.46 6.35
C ASN A 120 9.86 -15.57 7.41
N ARG A 121 10.89 -15.62 8.25
CA ARG A 121 10.95 -16.53 9.40
C ARG A 121 9.80 -16.28 10.37
N MET A 122 9.58 -15.01 10.76
CA MET A 122 8.47 -14.64 11.65
C MET A 122 7.10 -14.96 11.04
N LEU A 123 6.89 -14.63 9.77
CA LEU A 123 5.64 -14.94 9.05
C LEU A 123 5.37 -16.45 8.99
N THR A 124 6.40 -17.24 8.69
CA THR A 124 6.28 -18.71 8.61
C THR A 124 5.91 -19.32 9.95
N VAL A 125 6.50 -18.83 11.05
CA VAL A 125 6.16 -19.29 12.41
C VAL A 125 4.70 -19.00 12.73
N GLN A 126 4.23 -17.77 12.50
CA GLN A 126 2.83 -17.41 12.77
C GLN A 126 1.87 -18.18 11.87
N PHE A 127 2.18 -18.30 10.57
CA PHE A 127 1.39 -19.07 9.62
C PHE A 127 1.27 -20.54 10.03
N ARG A 128 2.37 -21.19 10.44
CA ARG A 128 2.33 -22.58 10.94
C ARG A 128 1.46 -22.73 12.18
N LYS A 129 1.48 -21.74 13.08
CA LYS A 129 0.63 -21.71 14.28
C LYS A 129 -0.86 -21.60 13.89
N MET A 130 -1.20 -20.68 13.00
CA MET A 130 -2.56 -20.50 12.48
C MET A 130 -3.05 -21.74 11.73
N LYS A 131 -2.21 -22.32 10.86
CA LYS A 131 -2.50 -23.56 10.14
C LYS A 131 -2.78 -24.72 11.10
N ARG A 132 -2.01 -24.84 12.19
CA ARG A 132 -2.25 -25.84 13.22
C ARG A 132 -3.61 -25.65 13.90
N TYR A 133 -3.98 -24.42 14.27
CA TYR A 133 -5.29 -24.14 14.86
C TYR A 133 -6.44 -24.44 13.89
N ALA A 134 -6.35 -24.00 12.64
CA ALA A 134 -7.35 -24.28 11.61
C ALA A 134 -7.50 -25.79 11.34
N SER A 135 -6.39 -26.54 11.40
CA SER A 135 -6.43 -28.01 11.29
C SER A 135 -7.08 -28.69 12.49
N ILE A 136 -6.95 -28.14 13.70
CA ILE A 136 -7.60 -28.66 14.92
C ILE A 136 -9.10 -28.36 14.89
N ASP A 137 -9.46 -27.14 14.50
CA ASP A 137 -10.84 -26.66 14.40
C ASP A 137 -11.62 -27.35 13.27
N GLY A 138 -10.90 -27.97 12.32
CA GLY A 138 -11.47 -28.72 11.20
C GLY A 138 -11.79 -27.86 9.98
N THR A 139 -11.53 -26.56 10.02
CA THR A 139 -11.77 -25.61 8.92
C THR A 139 -10.87 -25.88 7.70
N LEU A 140 -9.71 -26.50 7.89
CA LEU A 140 -8.73 -26.69 6.81
C LEU A 140 -8.83 -28.05 6.10
N TYR A 141 -9.23 -29.11 6.80
CA TYR A 141 -9.28 -30.48 6.27
C TYR A 141 -10.61 -31.21 6.58
N GLY A 142 -11.65 -30.50 7.02
CA GLY A 142 -13.00 -31.02 7.28
C GLY A 142 -13.14 -31.95 8.50
N LYS A 143 -12.05 -32.57 8.98
CA LYS A 143 -12.04 -33.45 10.15
C LYS A 143 -11.42 -32.75 11.37
N LYS A 144 -12.18 -32.63 12.46
CA LYS A 144 -11.67 -32.14 13.75
C LYS A 144 -10.71 -33.18 14.35
N SER A 145 -9.41 -32.90 14.31
CA SER A 145 -8.42 -33.69 15.06
C SER A 145 -8.50 -33.28 16.54
N VAL A 146 -9.09 -34.15 17.37
CA VAL A 146 -9.50 -33.91 18.78
C VAL A 146 -8.37 -33.62 19.78
N ARG A 147 -7.11 -33.44 19.36
CA ARG A 147 -6.01 -33.15 20.29
C ARG A 147 -5.75 -31.65 20.44
N LYS A 148 -6.52 -30.98 21.31
CA LYS A 148 -6.16 -29.63 21.80
C LYS A 148 -4.75 -29.69 22.42
N PRO A 149 -3.75 -28.94 21.92
CA PRO A 149 -2.44 -28.92 22.56
C PRO A 149 -2.57 -28.25 23.93
N LYS A 150 -2.17 -28.96 24.99
CA LYS A 150 -2.12 -28.40 26.36
C LYS A 150 -1.26 -27.12 26.33
N LEU A 151 -1.85 -25.97 26.63
CA LEU A 151 -1.08 -24.72 26.73
C LEU A 151 -0.10 -24.88 27.91
N TRP A 152 1.16 -24.54 27.70
CA TRP A 152 2.21 -24.54 28.73
C TRP A 152 1.79 -23.77 30.01
N LYS A 153 0.99 -22.70 29.85
CA LYS A 153 0.44 -21.93 30.97
C LYS A 153 -0.51 -22.76 31.84
N ASP A 154 -1.33 -23.62 31.25
CA ASP A 154 -2.25 -24.51 31.96
C ASP A 154 -1.49 -25.60 32.74
N GLN A 155 -0.34 -26.05 32.20
CA GLN A 155 0.54 -26.99 32.90
C GLN A 155 1.26 -26.34 34.10
N LEU A 156 1.68 -25.07 33.97
CA LEU A 156 2.30 -24.31 35.05
C LEU A 156 1.30 -23.95 36.17
N ALA A 157 0.07 -23.58 35.80
CA ALA A 157 -1.02 -23.36 36.75
C ALA A 157 -1.34 -24.65 37.52
N LYS A 158 -1.45 -25.79 36.84
CA LYS A 158 -1.65 -27.10 37.48
C LYS A 158 -0.48 -27.51 38.37
N ARG A 159 0.77 -27.25 37.98
CA ARG A 159 1.96 -27.48 38.84
C ARG A 159 1.96 -26.61 40.08
N LYS A 160 1.55 -25.33 39.99
CA LYS A 160 1.46 -24.43 41.15
C LYS A 160 0.36 -24.88 42.12
N VAL A 161 -0.83 -25.21 41.64
CA VAL A 161 -1.94 -25.71 42.46
C VAL A 161 -1.58 -27.04 43.14
N LYS A 162 -0.90 -27.95 42.45
CA LYS A 162 -0.41 -29.20 43.06
C LYS A 162 0.63 -28.95 44.16
N LYS A 163 1.49 -27.94 44.00
CA LYS A 163 2.54 -27.60 44.97
C LYS A 163 1.98 -26.88 46.22
N SER A 164 0.90 -26.10 46.10
CA SER A 164 0.23 -25.49 47.25
C SER A 164 -0.56 -26.51 48.08
N GLY A 165 -1.25 -27.46 47.43
CA GLY A 165 -1.99 -28.52 48.14
C GLY A 165 -1.10 -29.45 48.97
N VAL A 166 0.13 -29.73 48.50
CA VAL A 166 1.11 -30.54 49.25
C VAL A 166 1.66 -29.76 50.47
N LYS A 167 1.82 -28.44 50.36
CA LYS A 167 2.29 -27.60 51.48
C LYS A 167 1.25 -27.47 52.60
N THR A 168 -0.03 -27.41 52.26
CA THR A 168 -1.11 -27.36 53.26
C THR A 168 -1.33 -28.71 53.94
N ALA A 169 -1.09 -29.83 53.24
CA ALA A 169 -1.19 -31.16 53.83
C ALA A 169 -0.02 -31.47 54.80
N ALA A 170 1.19 -30.97 54.52
CA ALA A 170 2.37 -31.16 55.38
C ALA A 170 2.44 -30.22 56.60
N ALA A 171 1.49 -29.29 56.76
CA ALA A 171 1.40 -28.37 57.89
C ALA A 171 0.20 -28.68 58.81
N ALA A 172 -0.51 -29.78 58.55
CA ALA A 172 -1.69 -30.24 59.28
C ALA A 172 -1.43 -31.55 60.08
N GLU A 173 -0.17 -31.97 60.16
CA GLU A 173 0.38 -32.93 61.15
C GLU A 173 1.32 -32.18 62.09
#